data_AF-A0A7D3X3X6-F1
#
_entry.id   AF-A0A7D3X3X6-F1
#
_cell.length_a   1.000
_cell.length_b   1.000
_cell.length_c   1.000
_cell.angle_alpha   90.00
_cell.angle_beta   90.00
_cell.angle_gamma   90.00
#
_symmetry.space_group_name_H-M   'P 1'
#
loop_
_entity.id
_entity.type
_entity.pdbx_description
1 polymer ?
#
loop_
_entity_poly.entity_id
_entity_poly.type
_entity_poly.pdbx_seq_one_letter_code
_entity_poly.pdbx_strand_id
1 'polypeptide(L)'
;MKTLLPLALAALLASPACAQIQLIGDITGMGTRTAEYHYTRQGKDYTDTLRVVNGHFAQAIPATDDGMGNIIFRNAGGSFESQWFWVEPGTVHVRGTAHQLNRLDATGTPENNVLSAYNHTVGWKDYGKSLKPTADDQPQQAQAARQFIKAHLAARTSAYQLYQQTKMQLNYPGAEYERLLQCLTPAVRQSWYGQRAAERVAILRNQPTLGKAVTTFSMADTAGVQHSLATYRGKYVLLDFWGHWCHPCLEAMPKVKTLHQQYADKLTIIGVALEGPNSAPLWKKAIRQHQVPGLQLSELQGTDGPVIIGYNINSFPTYLLLDPQGKLVARTSDVDEITQKLATLGRL
;
A
#
# COMPACT_ATOMS: atom_id res chain seq x y z
N MET A 1 12.63 17.13 73.47
CA MET A 1 12.17 18.12 72.47
C MET A 1 13.18 18.19 71.33
N LYS A 2 12.68 18.31 70.10
CA LYS A 2 13.36 18.39 68.78
C LYS A 2 13.55 17.07 68.05
N THR A 3 12.44 16.60 67.49
CA THR A 3 12.35 15.75 66.30
C THR A 3 13.02 16.45 65.10
N LEU A 4 13.97 15.78 64.46
CA LEU A 4 14.54 16.18 63.17
C LEU A 4 13.87 15.34 62.09
N LEU A 5 13.01 15.96 61.28
CA LEU A 5 12.51 15.39 60.02
C LEU A 5 13.65 15.39 58.99
N PRO A 6 13.91 14.30 58.25
CA PRO A 6 14.74 14.37 57.06
C PRO A 6 13.95 15.04 55.94
N LEU A 7 14.48 16.17 55.41
CA LEU A 7 14.02 16.74 54.15
C LEU A 7 14.28 15.71 53.03
N ALA A 8 13.21 15.15 52.47
CA ALA A 8 13.27 14.44 51.21
C ALA A 8 13.61 15.45 50.10
N LEU A 9 14.82 15.37 49.55
CA LEU A 9 15.21 16.08 48.36
C LEU A 9 14.43 15.47 47.18
N ALA A 10 13.31 16.07 46.82
CA ALA A 10 12.59 15.72 45.60
C ALA A 10 13.49 16.09 44.42
N ALA A 11 14.19 15.11 43.86
CA ALA A 11 14.80 15.23 42.55
C ALA A 11 13.66 15.48 41.56
N LEU A 12 13.49 16.74 41.14
CA LEU A 12 12.77 17.05 39.93
C LEU A 12 13.50 16.34 38.79
N LEU A 13 13.00 15.16 38.43
CA LEU A 13 13.26 14.58 37.11
C LEU A 13 12.74 15.62 36.13
N ALA A 14 13.64 16.41 35.56
CA ALA A 14 13.35 17.17 34.36
C ALA A 14 12.85 16.15 33.34
N SER A 15 11.56 16.17 33.04
CA SER A 15 11.00 15.51 31.88
C SER A 15 11.92 15.85 30.70
N PRO A 16 12.38 14.86 29.90
CA PRO A 16 13.21 15.18 28.76
C PRO A 16 12.45 16.21 27.95
N ALA A 17 13.01 17.41 27.81
CA ALA A 17 12.43 18.45 26.99
C ALA A 17 12.10 17.80 25.65
N CYS A 18 10.81 17.70 25.35
CA CYS A 18 10.31 17.02 24.16
C CYS A 18 11.03 17.67 22.98
N ALA A 19 11.97 16.96 22.36
CA ALA A 19 12.89 17.56 21.40
C ALA A 19 12.04 18.20 20.29
N GLN A 20 12.01 19.53 20.27
CA GLN A 20 11.06 20.27 19.46
C GLN A 20 11.46 20.12 17.99
N ILE A 21 10.51 19.72 17.15
CA ILE A 21 10.74 19.56 15.71
C ILE A 21 10.39 20.88 15.05
N GLN A 22 11.38 21.51 14.44
CA GLN A 22 11.21 22.79 13.73
C GLN A 22 11.16 22.53 12.23
N LEU A 23 10.14 23.08 11.58
CA LEU A 23 10.01 23.07 10.13
C LEU A 23 10.22 24.50 9.63
N ILE A 24 11.26 24.71 8.85
CA ILE A 24 11.62 26.00 8.25
C ILE A 24 11.57 25.87 6.74
N GLY A 25 10.85 26.76 6.07
CA GLY A 25 10.76 26.80 4.62
C GLY A 25 11.34 28.05 4.03
N ASP A 26 12.06 27.89 2.92
CA ASP A 26 12.58 28.97 2.07
C ASP A 26 12.30 28.61 0.60
N ILE A 27 11.12 29.01 0.09
CA ILE A 27 10.66 28.67 -1.26
C ILE A 27 10.75 29.90 -2.16
N THR A 28 11.74 29.89 -3.05
CA THR A 28 12.01 31.02 -3.95
C THR A 28 10.87 31.21 -4.95
N GLY A 29 10.43 32.46 -5.13
CA GLY A 29 9.33 32.81 -6.04
C GLY A 29 7.93 32.54 -5.49
N MET A 30 7.81 32.06 -4.25
CA MET A 30 6.52 31.89 -3.60
C MET A 30 6.10 33.20 -2.92
N GLY A 31 4.87 33.65 -3.21
CA GLY A 31 4.27 34.80 -2.52
C GLY A 31 3.77 34.45 -1.11
N THR A 32 3.00 35.37 -0.53
CA THR A 32 2.31 35.11 0.74
C THR A 32 1.06 34.26 0.50
N ARG A 33 0.96 33.11 1.17
CA ARG A 33 -0.13 32.14 1.00
C ARG A 33 -0.21 31.17 2.18
N THR A 34 -1.28 30.36 2.21
CA THR A 34 -1.37 29.22 3.10
C THR A 34 -0.87 27.94 2.42
N ALA A 35 -0.27 27.07 3.21
CA ALA A 35 -0.05 25.66 2.91
C ALA A 35 -0.59 24.82 4.06
N GLU A 36 -0.74 23.52 3.86
CA GLU A 36 -1.30 22.61 4.86
C GLU A 36 -0.25 21.59 5.28
N TYR A 37 -0.10 21.35 6.59
CA TYR A 37 0.70 20.25 7.13
C TYR A 37 -0.22 19.09 7.49
N HIS A 38 -0.09 17.99 6.75
CA HIS A 38 -0.88 16.77 6.91
C HIS A 38 -0.03 15.72 7.62
N TYR A 39 -0.60 15.09 8.64
CA TYR A 39 0.06 14.06 9.43
C TYR A 39 -0.93 13.15 10.17
N THR A 40 -0.48 11.97 10.56
CA THR A 40 -1.23 11.04 11.40
C THR A 40 -0.64 11.01 12.81
N ARG A 41 -1.51 11.09 13.83
CA ARG A 41 -1.13 10.98 15.24
C ARG A 41 -2.20 10.21 16.00
N GLN A 42 -1.80 9.23 16.81
CA GLN A 42 -2.72 8.36 17.55
C GLN A 42 -3.81 7.73 16.64
N GLY A 43 -3.43 7.34 15.42
CA GLY A 43 -4.31 6.73 14.42
C GLY A 43 -5.36 7.66 13.81
N LYS A 44 -5.23 8.98 14.01
CA LYS A 44 -6.11 9.99 13.42
C LYS A 44 -5.32 10.93 12.53
N ASP A 45 -5.95 11.34 11.43
CA ASP A 45 -5.38 12.31 10.51
C ASP A 45 -5.68 13.73 10.98
N TYR A 46 -4.66 14.58 10.88
CA TYR A 46 -4.70 15.98 11.26
C TYR A 46 -4.22 16.85 10.10
N THR A 47 -4.74 18.08 10.07
CA THR A 47 -4.29 19.11 9.15
C THR A 47 -4.06 20.40 9.91
N ASP A 48 -2.82 20.85 9.97
CA ASP A 48 -2.44 22.15 10.51
C ASP A 48 -2.19 23.15 9.38
N THR A 49 -2.37 24.44 9.67
CA THR A 49 -2.08 25.51 8.70
C THR A 49 -0.62 25.94 8.83
N LEU A 50 0.09 26.01 7.70
CA LEU A 50 1.38 26.66 7.56
C LEU A 50 1.17 28.03 6.89
N ARG A 51 1.55 29.10 7.57
CA ARG A 51 1.51 30.46 7.01
C ARG A 51 2.83 30.73 6.30
N VAL A 52 2.79 30.86 4.98
CA VAL A 52 3.93 31.22 4.17
C VAL A 52 3.88 32.71 3.89
N VAL A 53 4.92 33.44 4.31
CA VAL A 53 5.06 34.88 4.11
C VAL A 53 6.25 35.12 3.19
N ASN A 54 5.98 35.61 1.98
CA ASN A 54 7.00 35.83 0.94
C ASN A 54 7.93 34.61 0.73
N GLY A 55 7.34 33.42 0.71
CA GLY A 55 8.06 32.16 0.50
C GLY A 55 8.74 31.59 1.75
N HIS A 56 8.66 32.28 2.89
CA HIS A 56 9.24 31.82 4.15
C HIS A 56 8.17 31.32 5.12
N PHE A 57 8.49 30.26 5.86
CA PHE A 57 7.71 29.84 7.02
C PHE A 57 8.63 29.22 8.07
N ALA A 58 8.24 29.31 9.34
CA ALA A 58 8.92 28.66 10.45
C ALA A 58 7.88 28.25 11.47
N GLN A 59 7.78 26.95 11.76
CA GLN A 59 6.76 26.42 12.65
C GLN A 59 7.26 25.17 13.37
N ALA A 60 6.99 25.10 14.67
CA ALA A 60 7.14 23.86 15.40
C ALA A 60 6.01 22.89 15.00
N ILE A 61 6.36 21.66 14.69
CA ILE A 61 5.41 20.63 14.25
C ILE A 61 5.36 19.46 15.24
N PRO A 62 4.20 18.81 15.39
CA PRO A 62 4.07 17.62 16.23
C PRO A 62 4.74 16.41 15.58
N ALA A 63 5.25 15.50 16.42
CA ALA A 63 5.66 14.17 16.01
C ALA A 63 4.47 13.37 15.46
N THR A 64 4.78 12.42 14.57
CA THR A 64 3.79 11.62 13.83
C THR A 64 3.97 10.13 14.10
N ASP A 65 2.91 9.34 13.89
CA ASP A 65 2.91 7.91 14.22
C ASP A 65 3.91 7.10 13.38
N ASP A 66 4.03 7.44 12.10
CA ASP A 66 4.91 6.76 11.13
C ASP A 66 6.26 7.49 10.93
N GLY A 67 6.41 8.66 11.56
CA GLY A 67 7.57 9.54 11.42
C GLY A 67 7.58 10.36 10.14
N MET A 68 6.54 10.31 9.30
CA MET A 68 6.44 11.12 8.08
C MET A 68 5.46 12.28 8.25
N GLY A 69 5.72 13.35 7.51
CA GLY A 69 4.87 14.51 7.38
C GLY A 69 4.73 14.90 5.92
N ASN A 70 3.65 15.61 5.58
CA ASN A 70 3.40 16.06 4.21
C ASN A 70 2.95 17.52 4.20
N ILE A 71 3.58 18.33 3.36
CA ILE A 71 3.15 19.70 3.09
C ILE A 71 2.34 19.71 1.81
N ILE A 72 1.09 20.15 1.87
CA ILE A 72 0.21 20.32 0.70
C ILE A 72 0.15 21.80 0.31
N PHE A 73 0.47 22.07 -0.96
CA PHE A 73 0.33 23.36 -1.60
C PHE A 73 -0.83 23.30 -2.61
N ARG A 74 -1.96 23.95 -2.30
CA ARG A 74 -3.14 23.96 -3.18
C ARG A 74 -3.05 25.03 -4.27
N ASN A 75 -3.12 24.65 -5.52
CA ASN A 75 -3.05 25.57 -6.65
C ASN A 75 -4.43 26.12 -7.02
N ALA A 76 -4.45 27.28 -7.69
CA ALA A 76 -5.67 27.82 -8.27
C ALA A 76 -6.23 26.79 -9.29
N GLY A 77 -7.54 26.51 -9.22
CA GLY A 77 -8.17 25.46 -10.03
C GLY A 77 -8.26 24.08 -9.35
N GLY A 78 -7.88 23.96 -8.08
CA GLY A 78 -8.19 22.78 -7.25
C GLY A 78 -7.16 21.65 -7.30
N SER A 79 -6.12 21.74 -8.13
CA SER A 79 -4.96 20.84 -8.07
C SER A 79 -4.11 21.12 -6.84
N PHE A 80 -3.23 20.19 -6.47
CA PHE A 80 -2.27 20.39 -5.40
C PHE A 80 -0.93 19.73 -5.72
N GLU A 81 0.12 20.25 -5.10
CA GLU A 81 1.44 19.63 -5.04
C GLU A 81 1.77 19.32 -3.60
N SER A 82 2.58 18.29 -3.39
CA SER A 82 2.87 17.76 -2.05
C SER A 82 4.35 17.53 -1.84
N GLN A 83 4.86 17.87 -0.66
CA GLN A 83 6.23 17.57 -0.25
C GLN A 83 6.23 16.69 1.00
N TRP A 84 6.70 15.46 0.84
CA TRP A 84 6.91 14.51 1.94
C TRP A 84 8.28 14.70 2.59
N PHE A 85 8.34 14.54 3.91
CA PHE A 85 9.57 14.66 4.69
C PHE A 85 9.50 13.84 5.98
N TRP A 86 10.65 13.53 6.57
CA TRP A 86 10.71 12.87 7.88
C TRP A 86 10.50 13.89 9.00
N VAL A 87 9.61 13.59 9.91
CA VAL A 87 9.36 14.34 11.14
C VAL A 87 10.27 13.77 12.22
N GLU A 88 11.43 14.39 12.39
CA GLU A 88 12.44 13.95 13.36
C GLU A 88 13.03 15.11 14.16
N PRO A 89 13.52 14.87 15.40
CA PRO A 89 14.11 15.91 16.24
C PRO A 89 15.17 16.76 15.53
N GLY A 90 15.07 18.08 15.69
CA GLY A 90 15.95 19.04 15.05
C GLY A 90 15.20 20.00 14.13
N THR A 91 15.91 20.54 13.15
CA THR A 91 15.36 21.52 12.20
C THR A 91 15.36 20.95 10.79
N VAL A 92 14.17 20.74 10.24
CA VAL A 92 13.96 20.37 8.85
C VAL A 92 13.84 21.64 8.03
N HIS A 93 14.74 21.81 7.06
CA HIS A 93 14.73 22.89 6.10
C HIS A 93 14.13 22.43 4.79
N VAL A 94 13.04 23.06 4.36
CA VAL A 94 12.34 22.81 3.10
C VAL A 94 12.69 23.93 2.12
N ARG A 95 13.46 23.61 1.07
CA ARG A 95 13.97 24.62 0.12
C ARG A 95 13.66 24.24 -1.32
N GLY A 96 13.49 25.24 -2.18
CA GLY A 96 13.30 25.03 -3.61
C GLY A 96 12.62 26.23 -4.27
N THR A 97 11.83 25.97 -5.32
CA THR A 97 11.18 27.04 -6.09
C THR A 97 9.67 26.82 -6.19
N ALA A 98 8.92 27.90 -6.32
CA ALA A 98 7.46 27.87 -6.46
C ALA A 98 6.97 27.17 -7.74
N HIS A 99 7.85 26.94 -8.71
CA HIS A 99 7.52 26.23 -9.96
C HIS A 99 7.55 24.70 -9.81
N GLN A 100 8.07 24.17 -8.70
CA GLN A 100 8.32 22.74 -8.51
C GLN A 100 8.08 22.34 -7.05
N LEU A 101 6.85 22.51 -6.56
CA LEU A 101 6.51 22.33 -5.13
C LEU A 101 6.48 20.86 -4.68
N ASN A 102 6.46 19.95 -5.64
CA ASN A 102 6.67 18.51 -5.49
C ASN A 102 8.16 18.09 -5.49
N ARG A 103 9.07 19.05 -5.66
CA ARG A 103 10.54 18.85 -5.67
C ARG A 103 11.26 19.85 -4.77
N LEU A 104 10.78 19.94 -3.54
CA LEU A 104 11.46 20.71 -2.52
C LEU A 104 12.43 19.79 -1.77
N ASP A 105 13.63 20.29 -1.52
CA ASP A 105 14.60 19.60 -0.68
C ASP A 105 14.22 19.79 0.79
N ALA A 106 13.85 18.69 1.45
CA ALA A 106 13.79 18.60 2.91
C ALA A 106 15.14 18.08 3.42
N THR A 107 15.86 18.90 4.17
CA THR A 107 17.23 18.60 4.66
C THR A 107 17.43 19.13 6.09
N GLY A 108 18.61 18.95 6.67
CA GLY A 108 18.97 19.49 7.99
C GLY A 108 18.83 18.49 9.14
N THR A 109 18.28 17.31 8.86
CA THR A 109 18.21 16.18 9.80
C THR A 109 18.58 14.87 9.08
N PRO A 110 19.09 13.85 9.80
CA PRO A 110 19.73 12.68 9.17
C PRO A 110 18.87 11.93 8.14
N GLU A 111 17.61 11.63 8.45
CA GLU A 111 16.73 10.91 7.52
C GLU A 111 16.25 11.79 6.38
N ASN A 112 16.03 13.08 6.62
CA ASN A 112 15.68 14.01 5.55
C ASN A 112 16.82 14.15 4.54
N ASN A 113 18.07 14.18 5.00
CA ASN A 113 19.23 14.19 4.10
C ASN A 113 19.28 12.91 3.24
N VAL A 114 18.98 11.74 3.81
CA VAL A 114 18.90 10.47 3.06
C VAL A 114 17.72 10.46 2.08
N LEU A 115 16.55 10.95 2.49
CA LEU A 115 15.36 11.05 1.62
C LEU A 115 15.58 12.01 0.46
N SER A 116 16.18 13.19 0.68
CA SER A 116 16.56 14.12 -0.38
C SER A 116 17.55 13.45 -1.34
N ALA A 117 18.59 12.78 -0.84
CA ALA A 117 19.52 12.03 -1.69
C ALA A 117 18.83 10.94 -2.52
N TYR A 118 17.88 10.19 -1.93
CA TYR A 118 17.06 9.23 -2.66
C TYR A 118 16.23 9.90 -3.77
N ASN A 119 15.59 11.02 -3.45
CA ASN A 119 14.75 11.74 -4.40
C ASN A 119 15.57 12.24 -5.60
N HIS A 120 16.73 12.85 -5.39
CA HIS A 120 17.63 13.28 -6.47
C HIS A 120 18.17 12.13 -7.32
N THR A 121 18.45 10.98 -6.72
CA THR A 121 19.10 9.85 -7.41
C THR A 121 18.13 8.84 -8.03
N VAL A 122 16.90 8.76 -7.52
CA VAL A 122 15.90 7.76 -7.90
C VAL A 122 14.52 8.38 -8.09
N GLY A 123 14.00 9.08 -7.07
CA GLY A 123 12.59 9.50 -7.02
C GLY A 123 12.19 10.51 -8.09
N TRP A 124 13.07 11.45 -8.44
CA TRP A 124 12.77 12.56 -9.34
C TRP A 124 13.36 12.40 -10.75
N LYS A 125 14.05 11.29 -11.05
CA LYS A 125 14.70 11.07 -12.36
C LYS A 125 13.77 11.20 -13.57
N ASP A 126 12.49 10.89 -13.39
CA ASP A 126 11.48 10.94 -14.46
C ASP A 126 10.42 12.03 -14.26
N TYR A 127 10.62 12.91 -13.26
CA TYR A 127 9.65 13.95 -12.94
C TYR A 127 9.64 15.05 -14.01
N GLY A 128 8.49 15.29 -14.63
CA GLY A 128 8.31 16.28 -15.70
C GLY A 128 8.53 15.74 -17.12
N LYS A 129 8.85 14.45 -17.30
CA LYS A 129 8.71 13.79 -18.60
C LYS A 129 7.22 13.54 -18.88
N SER A 130 6.70 14.06 -19.99
CA SER A 130 5.34 13.77 -20.45
C SER A 130 5.26 12.34 -20.96
N LEU A 131 5.24 11.35 -20.08
CA LEU A 131 5.06 9.95 -20.46
C LEU A 131 4.24 9.23 -19.38
N LYS A 132 3.20 8.50 -19.80
CA LYS A 132 2.78 7.31 -19.06
C LYS A 132 4.06 6.47 -18.88
N PRO A 133 4.46 6.07 -17.66
CA PRO A 133 5.65 5.25 -17.46
C PRO A 133 5.64 4.12 -18.48
N THR A 134 6.70 3.99 -19.27
CA THR A 134 6.78 2.88 -20.21
C THR A 134 6.94 1.58 -19.43
N ALA A 135 6.66 0.43 -20.08
CA ALA A 135 6.89 -0.88 -19.46
C ALA A 135 8.35 -1.06 -18.98
N ASP A 136 9.30 -0.33 -19.57
CA ASP A 136 10.74 -0.41 -19.26
C ASP A 136 11.20 0.59 -18.18
N ASP A 137 10.49 1.70 -17.95
CA ASP A 137 10.86 2.70 -16.94
C ASP A 137 10.64 2.19 -15.51
N GLN A 138 9.52 1.50 -15.27
CA GLN A 138 9.18 0.99 -13.94
C GLN A 138 10.21 -0.02 -13.39
N PRO A 139 10.71 -0.99 -14.19
CA PRO A 139 11.78 -1.89 -13.76
C PRO A 139 13.08 -1.19 -13.37
N GLN A 140 13.49 -0.14 -14.10
CA GLN A 140 14.76 0.56 -13.85
C GLN A 140 14.73 1.38 -12.57
N GLN A 141 13.66 2.17 -12.36
CA GLN A 141 13.50 2.95 -11.13
C GLN A 141 13.40 2.03 -9.91
N ALA A 142 12.66 0.93 -10.04
CA ALA A 142 12.55 -0.09 -9.00
C ALA A 142 13.92 -0.73 -8.66
N GLN A 143 14.74 -1.01 -9.68
CA GLN A 143 16.10 -1.51 -9.49
C GLN A 143 16.99 -0.49 -8.76
N ALA A 144 16.96 0.77 -9.18
CA ALA A 144 17.70 1.84 -8.52
C ALA A 144 17.27 2.01 -7.05
N ALA A 145 15.96 1.91 -6.76
CA ALA A 145 15.46 1.94 -5.39
C ALA A 145 16.02 0.79 -4.54
N ARG A 146 16.08 -0.43 -5.08
CA ARG A 146 16.68 -1.58 -4.39
C ARG A 146 18.19 -1.43 -4.19
N GLN A 147 18.90 -0.82 -5.13
CA GLN A 147 20.33 -0.52 -4.98
C GLN A 147 20.55 0.52 -3.88
N PHE A 148 19.71 1.56 -3.83
CA PHE A 148 19.75 2.56 -2.76
C PHE A 148 19.51 1.91 -1.39
N ILE A 149 18.49 1.05 -1.25
CA ILE A 149 18.21 0.33 0.00
C ILE A 149 19.45 -0.43 0.47
N LYS A 150 20.15 -1.15 -0.43
CA LYS A 150 21.38 -1.89 -0.09
C LYS A 150 22.52 -1.00 0.38
N ALA A 151 22.61 0.24 -0.11
CA ALA A 151 23.65 1.19 0.29
C ALA A 151 23.32 1.92 1.61
N HIS A 152 22.05 1.97 2.02
CA HIS A 152 21.58 2.77 3.15
C HIS A 152 20.81 1.95 4.20
N LEU A 153 21.33 0.78 4.60
CA LEU A 153 20.65 -0.19 5.47
C LEU A 153 20.28 0.33 6.88
N ALA A 154 20.92 1.41 7.33
CA ALA A 154 20.69 2.05 8.62
C ALA A 154 19.66 3.20 8.56
N ALA A 155 19.12 3.54 7.39
CA ALA A 155 18.16 4.62 7.22
C ALA A 155 16.70 4.11 7.22
N ARG A 156 15.81 4.80 7.95
CA ARG A 156 14.35 4.59 7.89
C ARG A 156 13.80 4.85 6.49
N THR A 157 14.44 5.76 5.74
CA THR A 157 14.18 5.94 4.30
C THR A 157 14.26 4.63 3.53
N SER A 158 15.21 3.74 3.83
CA SER A 158 15.33 2.43 3.16
C SER A 158 14.15 1.50 3.49
N ALA A 159 13.65 1.53 4.73
CA ALA A 159 12.44 0.77 5.09
C ALA A 159 11.19 1.33 4.40
N TYR A 160 11.06 2.65 4.34
CA TYR A 160 9.99 3.33 3.59
C TYR A 160 10.00 2.90 2.12
N GLN A 161 11.15 2.97 1.46
CA GLN A 161 11.27 2.57 0.06
C GLN A 161 11.02 1.05 -0.13
N LEU A 162 11.48 0.19 0.79
CA LEU A 162 11.19 -1.23 0.72
C LEU A 162 9.68 -1.51 0.80
N TYR A 163 8.98 -0.84 1.73
CA TYR A 163 7.53 -0.93 1.83
C TYR A 163 6.85 -0.49 0.52
N GLN A 164 7.26 0.64 -0.06
CA GLN A 164 6.70 1.10 -1.35
C GLN A 164 6.95 0.11 -2.49
N GLN A 165 8.16 -0.44 -2.60
CA GLN A 165 8.49 -1.44 -3.61
C GLN A 165 7.58 -2.68 -3.51
N THR A 166 7.29 -3.15 -2.29
CA THR A 166 6.40 -4.31 -2.08
C THR A 166 4.93 -4.07 -2.46
N LYS A 167 4.53 -2.81 -2.65
CA LYS A 167 3.18 -2.42 -3.10
C LYS A 167 3.12 -2.18 -4.60
N MET A 168 4.18 -1.64 -5.19
CA MET A 168 4.21 -1.24 -6.60
C MET A 168 4.68 -2.36 -7.55
N GLN A 169 5.52 -3.29 -7.07
CA GLN A 169 6.22 -4.26 -7.91
C GLN A 169 5.74 -5.68 -7.59
N LEU A 170 4.52 -5.99 -8.01
CA LEU A 170 3.80 -7.21 -7.66
C LEU A 170 4.39 -8.49 -8.24
N ASN A 171 5.06 -8.37 -9.39
CA ASN A 171 5.69 -9.46 -10.10
C ASN A 171 7.15 -9.68 -9.71
N TYR A 172 7.71 -8.83 -8.82
CA TYR A 172 9.08 -8.98 -8.37
C TYR A 172 9.19 -10.11 -7.32
N PRO A 173 10.25 -10.95 -7.34
CA PRO A 173 10.36 -12.08 -6.44
C PRO A 173 10.35 -11.66 -4.96
N GLY A 174 9.35 -12.11 -4.20
CA GLY A 174 9.20 -11.79 -2.78
C GLY A 174 10.42 -12.15 -1.91
N ALA A 175 11.14 -13.22 -2.28
CA ALA A 175 12.36 -13.65 -1.60
C ALA A 175 13.49 -12.58 -1.63
N GLU A 176 13.55 -11.76 -2.68
CA GLU A 176 14.52 -10.66 -2.74
C GLU A 176 14.17 -9.54 -1.77
N TYR A 177 12.88 -9.23 -1.59
CA TYR A 177 12.44 -8.27 -0.56
C TYR A 177 12.70 -8.80 0.86
N GLU A 178 12.52 -10.10 1.08
CA GLU A 178 12.84 -10.74 2.36
C GLU A 178 14.34 -10.60 2.70
N ARG A 179 15.24 -10.79 1.73
CA ARG A 179 16.67 -10.55 1.92
C ARG A 179 16.97 -9.09 2.23
N LEU A 180 16.38 -8.15 1.48
CA LEU A 180 16.57 -6.72 1.75
C LEU A 180 16.14 -6.35 3.17
N LEU A 181 14.96 -6.83 3.60
CA LEU A 181 14.45 -6.64 4.96
C LEU A 181 15.42 -7.21 6.01
N GLN A 182 15.96 -8.41 5.79
CA GLN A 182 16.92 -9.05 6.70
C GLN A 182 18.26 -8.31 6.79
N CYS A 183 18.65 -7.56 5.75
CA CYS A 183 19.85 -6.73 5.76
C CYS A 183 19.66 -5.39 6.49
N LEU A 184 18.42 -4.88 6.64
CA LEU A 184 18.17 -3.66 7.40
C LEU A 184 18.60 -3.84 8.86
N THR A 185 19.12 -2.76 9.46
CA THR A 185 19.51 -2.79 10.87
C THR A 185 18.31 -3.10 11.78
N PRO A 186 18.53 -3.67 12.99
CA PRO A 186 17.43 -3.97 13.91
C PRO A 186 16.52 -2.77 14.22
N ALA A 187 17.11 -1.58 14.43
CA ALA A 187 16.35 -0.36 14.68
C ALA A 187 15.45 0.03 13.50
N VAL A 188 15.98 -0.07 12.26
CA VAL A 188 15.20 0.22 11.05
C VAL A 188 14.09 -0.82 10.83
N ARG A 189 14.35 -2.11 11.08
CA ARG A 189 13.30 -3.15 11.02
C ARG A 189 12.17 -2.94 12.02
N GLN A 190 12.49 -2.42 13.21
CA GLN A 190 11.51 -2.14 14.26
C GLN A 190 10.77 -0.82 14.06
N SER A 191 11.21 0.05 13.13
CA SER A 191 10.48 1.25 12.76
C SER A 191 9.12 0.93 12.14
N TRP A 192 8.22 1.91 12.11
CA TRP A 192 6.88 1.77 11.52
C TRP A 192 6.92 1.18 10.10
N TYR A 193 7.73 1.78 9.22
CA TYR A 193 7.88 1.30 7.85
C TYR A 193 8.64 -0.03 7.76
N GLY A 194 9.52 -0.33 8.72
CA GLY A 194 10.16 -1.64 8.81
C GLY A 194 9.16 -2.77 9.08
N GLN A 195 8.22 -2.53 10.00
CA GLN A 195 7.15 -3.48 10.32
C GLN A 195 6.15 -3.63 9.16
N ARG A 196 5.73 -2.51 8.53
CA ARG A 196 4.86 -2.56 7.34
C ARG A 196 5.53 -3.27 6.16
N ALA A 197 6.82 -3.05 5.94
CA ALA A 197 7.59 -3.79 4.95
C ALA A 197 7.62 -5.29 5.28
N ALA A 198 7.81 -5.67 6.55
CA ALA A 198 7.81 -7.07 6.98
C ALA A 198 6.46 -7.76 6.74
N GLU A 199 5.35 -7.10 7.06
CA GLU A 199 4.00 -7.60 6.79
C GLU A 199 3.78 -7.81 5.29
N ARG A 200 4.17 -6.84 4.47
CA ARG A 200 4.08 -6.97 3.01
C ARG A 200 4.96 -8.08 2.45
N VAL A 201 6.18 -8.24 2.95
CA VAL A 201 7.06 -9.36 2.59
C VAL A 201 6.41 -10.69 2.94
N ALA A 202 5.80 -10.81 4.12
CA ALA A 202 5.08 -12.02 4.53
C ALA A 202 3.91 -12.33 3.60
N ILE A 203 3.14 -11.32 3.19
CA ILE A 203 2.08 -11.47 2.17
C ILE A 203 2.65 -11.96 0.85
N LEU A 204 3.70 -11.32 0.33
CA LEU A 204 4.31 -11.69 -0.95
C LEU A 204 4.92 -13.10 -0.94
N ARG A 205 5.40 -13.57 0.21
CA ARG A 205 5.90 -14.93 0.39
C ARG A 205 4.77 -15.97 0.35
N ASN A 206 3.60 -15.61 0.88
CA ASN A 206 2.46 -16.52 1.07
C ASN A 206 1.39 -16.41 -0.03
N GLN A 207 1.50 -15.43 -0.93
CA GLN A 207 0.54 -15.22 -2.01
C GLN A 207 0.47 -16.44 -2.96
N PRO A 208 -0.66 -16.64 -3.65
CA PRO A 208 -0.79 -17.65 -4.70
C PRO A 208 0.31 -17.50 -5.77
N THR A 209 1.01 -18.60 -6.04
CA THR A 209 2.08 -18.68 -7.05
C THR A 209 1.85 -19.88 -7.96
N LEU A 210 2.15 -19.72 -9.25
CA LEU A 210 1.90 -20.76 -10.25
C LEU A 210 2.56 -22.09 -9.84
N GLY A 211 1.83 -23.19 -10.00
CA GLY A 211 2.25 -24.54 -9.66
C GLY A 211 2.21 -24.89 -8.17
N LYS A 212 1.92 -23.94 -7.27
CA LYS A 212 1.81 -24.18 -5.83
C LYS A 212 0.36 -24.24 -5.37
N ALA A 213 0.12 -25.05 -4.34
CA ALA A 213 -1.16 -25.07 -3.64
C ALA A 213 -1.44 -23.70 -3.02
N VAL A 214 -2.67 -23.21 -3.14
CA VAL A 214 -3.08 -21.95 -2.52
C VAL A 214 -3.52 -22.17 -1.08
N THR A 215 -3.31 -21.15 -0.23
CA THR A 215 -3.79 -21.16 1.16
C THR A 215 -5.31 -21.18 1.19
N THR A 216 -5.94 -22.20 1.76
CA THR A 216 -7.41 -22.25 1.84
C THR A 216 -7.99 -21.13 2.71
N PHE A 217 -9.25 -20.78 2.47
CA PHE A 217 -10.03 -19.86 3.30
C PHE A 217 -11.45 -20.39 3.50
N SER A 218 -12.15 -19.82 4.49
CA SER A 218 -13.59 -19.98 4.67
C SER A 218 -14.25 -18.61 4.63
N MET A 219 -15.38 -18.49 3.94
CA MET A 219 -16.06 -17.21 3.74
C MET A 219 -17.57 -17.41 3.64
N ALA A 220 -18.33 -16.40 4.08
CA ALA A 220 -19.79 -16.42 4.03
C ALA A 220 -20.31 -16.15 2.61
N ASP A 221 -21.39 -16.82 2.23
CA ASP A 221 -22.19 -16.45 1.07
C ASP A 221 -23.24 -15.37 1.39
N THR A 222 -24.09 -15.06 0.40
CA THR A 222 -25.16 -14.06 0.55
C THR A 222 -26.23 -14.41 1.59
N ALA A 223 -26.35 -15.67 2.00
CA ALA A 223 -27.24 -16.14 3.07
C ALA A 223 -26.53 -16.24 4.43
N GLY A 224 -25.23 -15.96 4.49
CA GLY A 224 -24.41 -16.10 5.70
C GLY A 224 -23.86 -17.51 5.93
N VAL A 225 -24.06 -18.43 4.98
CA VAL A 225 -23.55 -19.80 5.08
C VAL A 225 -22.06 -19.80 4.80
N GLN A 226 -21.29 -20.47 5.67
CA GLN A 226 -19.84 -20.58 5.51
C GLN A 226 -19.47 -21.66 4.49
N HIS A 227 -18.62 -21.30 3.54
CA HIS A 227 -18.05 -22.20 2.56
C HIS A 227 -16.53 -22.20 2.66
N SER A 228 -15.90 -23.38 2.59
CA SER A 228 -14.45 -23.53 2.63
C SER A 228 -13.92 -23.85 1.24
N LEU A 229 -12.88 -23.15 0.78
CA LEU A 229 -12.26 -23.42 -0.52
C LEU A 229 -11.77 -24.87 -0.64
N ALA A 230 -11.34 -25.47 0.48
CA ALA A 230 -10.84 -26.85 0.51
C ALA A 230 -11.88 -27.90 0.10
N THR A 231 -13.19 -27.63 0.24
CA THR A 231 -14.26 -28.58 -0.13
C THR A 231 -14.46 -28.68 -1.65
N TYR A 232 -13.87 -27.78 -2.43
CA TYR A 232 -13.97 -27.75 -3.90
C TYR A 232 -12.83 -28.47 -4.62
N ARG A 233 -11.94 -29.15 -3.88
CA ARG A 233 -10.92 -30.02 -4.47
C ARG A 233 -11.57 -31.15 -5.29
N GLY A 234 -10.85 -31.65 -6.29
CA GLY A 234 -11.34 -32.65 -7.24
C GLY A 234 -11.93 -32.06 -8.52
N LYS A 235 -12.15 -30.75 -8.59
CA LYS A 235 -12.53 -30.01 -9.81
C LYS A 235 -11.60 -28.84 -10.05
N TYR A 236 -11.60 -28.31 -11.27
CA TYR A 236 -11.01 -27.00 -11.49
C TYR A 236 -11.86 -25.94 -10.78
N VAL A 237 -11.21 -24.96 -10.14
CA VAL A 237 -11.89 -23.86 -9.46
C VAL A 237 -11.40 -22.53 -10.03
N LEU A 238 -12.32 -21.70 -10.51
CA LEU A 238 -12.03 -20.32 -10.87
C LEU A 238 -12.44 -19.42 -9.69
N LEU A 239 -11.46 -18.81 -9.05
CA LEU A 239 -11.71 -17.69 -8.14
C LEU A 239 -11.82 -16.41 -8.97
N ASP A 240 -12.98 -15.77 -8.93
CA ASP A 240 -13.27 -14.49 -9.60
C ASP A 240 -13.30 -13.38 -8.55
N PHE A 241 -12.22 -12.61 -8.45
CA PHE A 241 -12.14 -11.46 -7.56
C PHE A 241 -12.79 -10.25 -8.22
N TRP A 242 -13.90 -9.76 -7.64
CA TRP A 242 -14.74 -8.70 -8.23
C TRP A 242 -15.36 -7.78 -7.15
N GLY A 243 -16.29 -6.91 -7.54
CA GLY A 243 -17.11 -6.12 -6.62
C GLY A 243 -18.27 -5.42 -7.34
N HIS A 244 -19.34 -5.05 -6.63
CA HIS A 244 -20.53 -4.42 -7.23
C HIS A 244 -20.23 -3.06 -7.88
N TRP A 245 -19.17 -2.38 -7.42
CA TRP A 245 -18.70 -1.08 -7.89
C TRP A 245 -17.70 -1.20 -9.06
N CYS A 246 -17.24 -2.42 -9.38
CA CYS A 246 -16.22 -2.65 -10.39
C CYS A 246 -16.85 -2.76 -11.79
N HIS A 247 -16.88 -1.66 -12.55
CA HIS A 247 -17.44 -1.65 -13.90
C HIS A 247 -16.78 -2.67 -14.86
N PRO A 248 -15.44 -2.77 -14.96
CA PRO A 248 -14.81 -3.78 -15.82
C PRO A 248 -15.17 -5.23 -15.43
N CYS A 249 -15.35 -5.50 -14.13
CA CYS A 249 -15.79 -6.81 -13.67
C CYS A 249 -17.19 -7.15 -14.22
N LEU A 250 -18.12 -6.19 -14.14
CA LEU A 250 -19.50 -6.36 -14.62
C LEU A 250 -19.57 -6.52 -16.15
N GLU A 251 -18.70 -5.85 -16.89
CA GLU A 251 -18.57 -6.02 -18.36
C GLU A 251 -18.04 -7.41 -18.74
N ALA A 252 -17.18 -8.02 -17.91
CA ALA A 252 -16.66 -9.37 -18.13
C ALA A 252 -17.67 -10.49 -17.78
N MET A 253 -18.70 -10.20 -16.97
CA MET A 253 -19.66 -11.21 -16.49
C MET A 253 -20.32 -12.06 -17.58
N PRO A 254 -20.75 -11.51 -18.74
CA PRO A 254 -21.28 -12.33 -19.83
C PRO A 254 -20.31 -13.43 -20.28
N LYS A 255 -19.01 -13.12 -20.39
CA LYS A 255 -17.98 -14.12 -20.75
C LYS A 255 -17.79 -15.15 -19.63
N VAL A 256 -17.78 -14.72 -18.37
CA VAL A 256 -17.69 -15.63 -17.21
C VAL A 256 -18.90 -16.59 -17.18
N LYS A 257 -20.11 -16.13 -17.52
CA LYS A 257 -21.30 -17.00 -17.67
C LYS A 257 -21.14 -18.02 -18.78
N THR A 258 -20.65 -17.60 -19.95
CA THR A 258 -20.38 -18.52 -21.07
C THR A 258 -19.38 -19.60 -20.64
N LEU A 259 -18.31 -19.21 -19.94
CA LEU A 259 -17.33 -20.16 -19.40
C LEU A 259 -17.97 -21.14 -18.40
N HIS A 260 -18.81 -20.65 -17.49
CA HIS A 260 -19.54 -21.46 -16.53
C HIS A 260 -20.40 -22.53 -17.21
N GLN A 261 -21.13 -22.14 -18.26
CA GLN A 261 -22.01 -23.04 -19.01
C GLN A 261 -21.20 -24.07 -19.80
N GLN A 262 -20.12 -23.65 -20.46
CA GLN A 262 -19.30 -24.53 -21.30
C GLN A 262 -18.55 -25.60 -20.49
N TYR A 263 -18.15 -25.28 -19.26
CA TYR A 263 -17.34 -26.16 -18.41
C TYR A 263 -18.03 -26.61 -17.12
N ALA A 264 -19.36 -26.57 -17.05
CA ALA A 264 -20.13 -26.82 -15.82
C ALA A 264 -19.76 -28.12 -15.08
N ASP A 265 -19.42 -29.19 -15.82
CA ASP A 265 -19.04 -30.48 -15.22
C ASP A 265 -17.61 -30.49 -14.67
N LYS A 266 -16.73 -29.64 -15.21
CA LYS A 266 -15.28 -29.64 -14.94
C LYS A 266 -14.82 -28.46 -14.07
N LEU A 267 -15.57 -27.36 -14.07
CA LEU A 267 -15.21 -26.08 -13.49
C LEU A 267 -16.26 -25.64 -12.45
N THR A 268 -15.79 -25.24 -11.27
CA THR A 268 -16.59 -24.50 -10.30
C THR A 268 -16.13 -23.05 -10.25
N ILE A 269 -17.06 -22.09 -10.32
CA ILE A 269 -16.75 -20.67 -10.17
C ILE A 269 -17.13 -20.23 -8.76
N ILE A 270 -16.19 -19.56 -8.09
CA ILE A 270 -16.38 -18.92 -6.79
C ILE A 270 -16.00 -17.44 -6.94
N GLY A 271 -17.00 -16.57 -6.91
CA GLY A 271 -16.79 -15.13 -6.82
C GLY A 271 -16.37 -14.73 -5.40
N VAL A 272 -15.27 -13.99 -5.30
CA VAL A 272 -14.76 -13.42 -4.05
C VAL A 272 -14.87 -11.90 -4.16
N ALA A 273 -15.92 -11.33 -3.59
CA ALA A 273 -16.26 -9.93 -3.77
C ALA A 273 -15.59 -9.02 -2.71
N LEU A 274 -14.89 -7.98 -3.17
CA LEU A 274 -14.43 -6.88 -2.33
C LEU A 274 -15.59 -5.93 -2.03
N GLU A 275 -16.21 -6.15 -0.88
CA GLU A 275 -17.38 -5.42 -0.42
C GLU A 275 -17.12 -4.86 0.97
N GLY A 276 -17.57 -3.64 1.24
CA GLY A 276 -17.46 -3.04 2.56
C GLY A 276 -18.52 -3.55 3.54
N PRO A 277 -18.40 -3.23 4.85
CA PRO A 277 -19.32 -3.69 5.89
C PRO A 277 -20.81 -3.39 5.61
N ASN A 278 -21.08 -2.30 4.88
CA ASN A 278 -22.43 -1.84 4.58
C ASN A 278 -22.88 -2.16 3.14
N SER A 279 -22.07 -2.89 2.36
CA SER A 279 -22.30 -3.08 0.92
C SER A 279 -23.09 -4.34 0.56
N ALA A 280 -23.45 -5.18 1.54
CA ALA A 280 -24.17 -6.44 1.30
C ALA A 280 -25.47 -6.28 0.46
N PRO A 281 -26.32 -5.24 0.64
CA PRO A 281 -27.50 -5.05 -0.22
C PRO A 281 -27.14 -4.74 -1.68
N LEU A 282 -26.09 -3.95 -1.90
CA LEU A 282 -25.61 -3.57 -3.24
C LEU A 282 -24.99 -4.78 -3.95
N TRP A 283 -24.18 -5.56 -3.23
CA TRP A 283 -23.62 -6.81 -3.71
C TRP A 283 -24.72 -7.80 -4.15
N LYS A 284 -25.72 -8.06 -3.29
CA LYS A 284 -26.87 -8.93 -3.63
C LYS A 284 -27.66 -8.41 -4.83
N LYS A 285 -27.81 -7.09 -4.96
CA LYS A 285 -28.48 -6.47 -6.11
C LYS A 285 -27.68 -6.69 -7.39
N ALA A 286 -26.37 -6.47 -7.38
CA ALA A 286 -25.50 -6.69 -8.53
C ALA A 286 -25.50 -8.16 -8.97
N ILE A 287 -25.42 -9.11 -8.02
CA ILE A 287 -25.53 -10.55 -8.33
C ILE A 287 -26.80 -10.85 -9.12
N ARG A 288 -27.96 -10.33 -8.69
CA ARG A 288 -29.23 -10.56 -9.39
C ARG A 288 -29.29 -9.86 -10.75
N GLN A 289 -28.91 -8.58 -10.81
CA GLN A 289 -29.01 -7.76 -12.02
C GLN A 289 -28.10 -8.29 -13.13
N HIS A 290 -26.88 -8.67 -12.79
CA HIS A 290 -25.89 -9.18 -13.74
C HIS A 290 -25.91 -10.70 -13.83
N GLN A 291 -26.80 -11.38 -13.10
CA GLN A 291 -26.92 -12.84 -12.99
C GLN A 291 -25.53 -13.51 -12.79
N VAL A 292 -24.75 -12.98 -11.86
CA VAL A 292 -23.37 -13.42 -11.62
C VAL A 292 -23.35 -14.94 -11.33
N PRO A 293 -22.59 -15.75 -12.09
CA PRO A 293 -22.64 -17.21 -11.99
C PRO A 293 -21.88 -17.74 -10.77
N GLY A 294 -22.14 -19.00 -10.41
CA GLY A 294 -21.39 -19.70 -9.37
C GLY A 294 -21.70 -19.25 -7.94
N LEU A 295 -20.88 -19.72 -7.00
CA LEU A 295 -20.98 -19.35 -5.59
C LEU A 295 -20.40 -17.95 -5.38
N GLN A 296 -21.08 -17.12 -4.59
CA GLN A 296 -20.66 -15.75 -4.34
C GLN A 296 -20.37 -15.56 -2.85
N LEU A 297 -19.12 -15.22 -2.53
CA LEU A 297 -18.60 -15.06 -1.18
C LEU A 297 -18.07 -13.63 -0.96
N SER A 298 -18.19 -13.13 0.26
CA SER A 298 -17.54 -11.89 0.66
C SER A 298 -17.22 -11.85 2.15
N GLU A 299 -16.12 -11.18 2.48
CA GLU A 299 -15.70 -10.90 3.87
C GLU A 299 -16.42 -9.69 4.44
N LEU A 300 -17.08 -8.87 3.61
CA LEU A 300 -17.69 -7.58 3.95
C LEU A 300 -16.76 -6.66 4.75
N GLN A 301 -15.45 -6.72 4.47
CA GLN A 301 -14.40 -5.97 5.17
C GLN A 301 -13.66 -4.98 4.25
N GLY A 302 -14.11 -4.82 3.00
CA GLY A 302 -13.47 -3.96 2.03
C GLY A 302 -12.02 -4.38 1.77
N THR A 303 -11.11 -3.41 1.78
CA THR A 303 -9.68 -3.64 1.56
C THR A 303 -8.97 -4.31 2.73
N ASP A 304 -9.63 -4.42 3.88
CA ASP A 304 -9.08 -5.04 5.08
C ASP A 304 -9.37 -6.55 5.16
N GLY A 305 -10.06 -7.10 4.15
CA GLY A 305 -10.39 -8.52 4.06
C GLY A 305 -9.14 -9.43 4.02
N PRO A 306 -9.01 -10.42 4.93
CA PRO A 306 -7.81 -11.25 5.00
C PRO A 306 -7.55 -12.07 3.74
N VAL A 307 -8.58 -12.49 2.97
CA VAL A 307 -8.37 -13.15 1.69
C VAL A 307 -7.83 -12.18 0.64
N ILE A 308 -8.41 -10.99 0.51
CA ILE A 308 -7.92 -9.95 -0.42
C ILE A 308 -6.45 -9.62 -0.14
N ILE A 309 -6.12 -9.36 1.12
CA ILE A 309 -4.76 -9.04 1.57
C ILE A 309 -3.83 -10.24 1.35
N GLY A 310 -4.19 -11.41 1.88
CA GLY A 310 -3.34 -12.61 1.87
C GLY A 310 -3.07 -13.16 0.49
N TYR A 311 -4.03 -13.03 -0.43
CA TYR A 311 -3.87 -13.42 -1.84
C TYR A 311 -3.18 -12.33 -2.69
N ASN A 312 -2.87 -11.19 -2.07
CA ASN A 312 -2.26 -10.03 -2.70
C ASN A 312 -3.08 -9.56 -3.92
N ILE A 313 -4.39 -9.40 -3.75
CA ILE A 313 -5.31 -8.90 -4.78
C ILE A 313 -5.40 -7.38 -4.68
N ASN A 314 -5.07 -6.68 -5.76
CA ASN A 314 -5.00 -5.22 -5.81
C ASN A 314 -5.50 -4.62 -7.14
N SER A 315 -6.01 -5.47 -8.02
CA SER A 315 -6.68 -5.09 -9.25
C SER A 315 -7.93 -5.96 -9.41
N PHE A 316 -8.97 -5.39 -9.99
CA PHE A 316 -10.25 -6.05 -10.21
C PHE A 316 -10.67 -5.81 -11.67
N PRO A 317 -11.08 -6.86 -12.42
CA PRO A 317 -11.12 -8.25 -11.99
C PRO A 317 -9.72 -8.87 -11.83
N THR A 318 -9.62 -9.87 -10.97
CA THR A 318 -8.49 -10.82 -10.96
C THR A 318 -9.06 -12.23 -10.93
N TYR A 319 -8.58 -13.09 -11.83
CA TYR A 319 -8.97 -14.47 -11.94
C TYR A 319 -7.83 -15.37 -11.51
N LEU A 320 -8.10 -16.32 -10.60
CA LEU A 320 -7.18 -17.40 -10.25
C LEU A 320 -7.80 -18.74 -10.63
N LEU A 321 -7.17 -19.47 -11.56
CA LEU A 321 -7.59 -20.84 -11.89
C LEU A 321 -6.79 -21.83 -11.07
N LEU A 322 -7.49 -22.70 -10.34
CA LEU A 322 -6.92 -23.77 -9.54
C LEU A 322 -7.19 -25.12 -10.19
N ASP A 323 -6.20 -26.02 -10.15
CA ASP A 323 -6.37 -27.42 -10.55
C ASP A 323 -7.13 -28.25 -9.49
N PRO A 324 -7.51 -29.51 -9.78
CA PRO A 324 -8.19 -30.39 -8.83
C PRO A 324 -7.43 -30.64 -7.52
N GLN A 325 -6.12 -30.42 -7.47
CA GLN A 325 -5.31 -30.53 -6.26
C GLN A 325 -5.24 -29.20 -5.48
N GLY A 326 -5.84 -28.13 -6.00
CA GLY A 326 -5.85 -26.79 -5.41
C GLY A 326 -4.59 -25.98 -5.73
N LYS A 327 -3.84 -26.33 -6.77
CA LYS A 327 -2.66 -25.57 -7.21
C LYS A 327 -3.06 -24.49 -8.20
N LEU A 328 -2.45 -23.32 -8.10
CA LEU A 328 -2.66 -22.23 -9.04
C LEU A 328 -2.07 -22.58 -10.42
N VAL A 329 -2.88 -22.56 -11.46
CA VAL A 329 -2.44 -22.83 -12.84
C VAL A 329 -2.57 -21.63 -13.78
N ALA A 330 -3.33 -20.59 -13.39
CA ALA A 330 -3.33 -19.28 -14.06
C ALA A 330 -3.72 -18.16 -13.09
N ARG A 331 -3.14 -16.97 -13.31
CA ARG A 331 -3.50 -15.70 -12.66
C ARG A 331 -3.53 -14.60 -13.72
N THR A 332 -4.66 -13.93 -13.90
CA THR A 332 -4.86 -12.95 -14.97
C THR A 332 -6.01 -11.99 -14.65
N SER A 333 -6.10 -10.86 -15.35
CA SER A 333 -7.28 -9.99 -15.34
C SER A 333 -8.18 -10.19 -16.57
N ASP A 334 -7.83 -11.13 -17.46
CA ASP A 334 -8.58 -11.43 -18.68
C ASP A 334 -9.20 -12.84 -18.64
N VAL A 335 -10.52 -12.90 -18.72
CA VAL A 335 -11.28 -14.15 -18.77
C VAL A 335 -11.01 -14.97 -20.04
N ASP A 336 -10.57 -14.34 -21.14
CA ASP A 336 -10.25 -15.06 -22.37
C ASP A 336 -8.99 -15.93 -22.18
N GLU A 337 -8.00 -15.46 -21.41
CA GLU A 337 -6.83 -16.25 -21.03
C GLU A 337 -7.19 -17.47 -20.18
N ILE A 338 -8.20 -17.35 -19.29
CA ILE A 338 -8.74 -18.49 -18.53
C ILE A 338 -9.38 -19.51 -19.47
N THR A 339 -10.16 -19.03 -20.45
CA THR A 339 -10.82 -19.89 -21.44
C THR A 339 -9.80 -20.67 -22.27
N GLN A 340 -8.76 -19.99 -22.75
CA GLN A 340 -7.64 -20.61 -23.46
C GLN A 340 -6.92 -21.63 -22.58
N LYS A 341 -6.64 -21.28 -21.32
CA LYS A 341 -5.99 -22.19 -20.39
C LYS A 341 -6.81 -23.46 -20.18
N LEU A 342 -8.11 -23.35 -19.94
CA LEU A 342 -9.00 -24.50 -19.78
C LEU A 342 -9.06 -25.36 -21.04
N ALA A 343 -9.04 -24.77 -22.24
CA ALA A 343 -8.97 -25.53 -23.49
C ALA A 343 -7.67 -26.36 -23.60
N THR A 344 -6.54 -25.85 -23.10
CA THR A 344 -5.29 -26.63 -23.07
C THR A 344 -5.29 -27.76 -22.03
N LEU A 345 -5.97 -27.54 -20.90
CA LEU A 345 -6.10 -28.53 -19.81
C LEU A 345 -7.20 -29.57 -20.08
N GLY A 346 -8.16 -29.23 -20.93
CA GLY A 346 -9.31 -30.05 -21.32
C GLY A 346 -9.06 -31.00 -22.50
N ARG A 347 -7.84 -31.06 -23.04
CA ARG A 347 -7.36 -32.16 -23.90
C ARG A 347 -6.86 -33.37 -23.08
N LEU A 348 -7.44 -33.57 -21.90
CA LEU A 348 -7.27 -34.73 -21.03
C LEU A 348 -8.47 -35.66 -21.17
#